data_AF-A0A257NZC5-F1
#
_entry.id   AF-A0A257NZC5-F1
#
_cell.length_a   1.000
_cell.length_b   1.000
_cell.length_c   1.000
_cell.angle_alpha   90.00
_cell.angle_beta   90.00
_cell.angle_gamma   90.00
#
_symmetry.space_group_name_H-M   'P 1'
#
loop_
_entity.id
_entity.type
_entity.pdbx_description
1 polymer ?
#
loop_
_entity_poly.entity_id
_entity_poly.type
_entity_poly.pdbx_seq_one_letter_code
_entity_poly.pdbx_strand_id
1 'polypeptide(L)'
;MLKQPNTKYRAFPQIDLKNRTWPDRVITQPPIWMSTDLRDGNQALFEPMDAQRKMRMFKMLCAVGVKQIEVAFPSASQTDFDFVRELIEGDHIPDDVTIEVLTQAREDLIR
;
A
#
# COMPACT_ATOMS: atom_id res chain seq x y z
N MET A 1 12.77 -15.69 32.25
CA MET A 1 12.81 -14.32 31.68
C MET A 1 14.24 -13.80 31.70
N LEU A 2 14.64 -12.98 30.72
CA LEU A 2 15.95 -12.32 30.72
C LEU A 2 16.05 -11.36 31.92
N LYS A 3 17.20 -11.35 32.61
CA LYS A 3 17.44 -10.46 33.76
C LYS A 3 17.54 -8.97 33.38
N GLN A 4 17.95 -8.69 32.14
CA GLN A 4 18.12 -7.33 31.60
C GLN A 4 17.56 -7.28 30.17
N PRO A 5 16.22 -7.24 29.99
CA PRO A 5 15.59 -7.32 28.67
C PRO A 5 15.88 -6.11 27.77
N ASN A 6 16.30 -4.98 28.35
CA ASN A 6 16.72 -3.79 27.60
C ASN A 6 17.95 -4.04 26.70
N THR A 7 18.87 -4.93 27.09
CA THR A 7 20.07 -5.27 26.32
C THR A 7 19.78 -5.95 24.97
N LYS A 8 18.55 -6.46 24.79
CA LYS A 8 18.10 -7.05 23.53
C LYS A 8 17.98 -6.02 22.40
N TYR A 9 17.86 -4.74 22.74
CA TYR A 9 17.59 -3.66 21.80
C TYR A 9 18.72 -2.64 21.84
N ARG A 10 19.19 -2.23 20.66
CA ARG A 10 20.16 -1.14 20.49
C ARG A 10 19.44 0.13 20.06
N ALA A 11 19.97 1.27 20.47
CA ALA A 11 19.49 2.56 19.98
C ALA A 11 19.70 2.67 18.46
N PHE A 12 18.79 3.39 17.78
CA PHE A 12 18.97 3.74 16.38
C PHE A 12 20.11 4.76 16.24
N PRO A 13 21.06 4.59 15.31
CA PRO A 13 22.18 5.50 15.14
C PRO A 13 21.70 6.88 14.67
N GLN A 14 22.39 7.93 15.07
CA GLN A 14 22.09 9.29 14.61
C GLN A 14 22.36 9.42 13.11
N ILE A 15 21.44 10.07 12.39
CA ILE A 15 21.62 10.44 10.98
C ILE A 15 22.27 11.83 10.92
N ASP A 16 23.49 11.92 10.39
CA ASP A 16 24.19 13.19 10.19
C ASP A 16 23.74 13.88 8.90
N LEU A 17 22.54 14.50 8.97
CA LEU A 17 22.02 15.35 7.91
C LEU A 17 22.19 16.83 8.31
N LYS A 18 23.38 17.36 8.03
CA LYS A 18 23.72 18.78 8.25
C LYS A 18 22.87 19.67 7.34
N ASN A 19 22.53 20.86 7.83
CA ASN A 19 21.76 21.86 7.08
C ASN A 19 20.39 21.35 6.58
N ARG A 20 19.75 20.43 7.31
CA ARG A 20 18.39 19.99 6.98
C ARG A 20 17.44 21.19 7.03
N THR A 21 16.61 21.33 6.00
CA THR A 21 15.74 22.50 5.84
C THR A 21 14.29 22.24 6.22
N TRP A 22 13.88 20.98 6.42
CA TRP A 22 12.50 20.63 6.75
C TRP A 22 11.98 21.25 8.07
N PRO A 23 12.80 21.55 9.09
CA PRO A 23 12.30 22.24 10.29
C PRO A 23 11.78 23.67 10.03
N ASP A 24 12.27 24.33 8.98
CA ASP A 24 11.92 25.72 8.64
C ASP A 24 10.82 25.81 7.57
N ARG A 25 10.24 24.67 7.16
CA ARG A 25 9.24 24.61 6.09
C ARG A 25 7.85 24.32 6.67
N VAL A 26 6.86 25.05 6.19
CA VAL A 26 5.44 24.79 6.46
C VAL A 26 4.83 24.14 5.20
N ILE A 27 4.02 23.11 5.39
CA ILE A 27 3.29 22.46 4.28
C ILE A 27 2.20 23.42 3.78
N THR A 28 2.20 23.72 2.48
CA THR A 28 1.25 24.67 1.85
C THR A 28 0.37 24.06 0.77
N GLN A 29 0.60 22.79 0.41
CA GLN A 29 -0.12 22.09 -0.64
C GLN A 29 -0.26 20.61 -0.27
N PRO A 30 -1.34 19.92 -0.71
CA PRO A 30 -1.47 18.49 -0.48
C PRO A 30 -0.39 17.72 -1.25
N PRO A 31 0.09 16.57 -0.71
CA PRO A 31 0.89 15.65 -1.48
C PRO A 31 0.01 14.90 -2.50
N ILE A 32 0.66 14.09 -3.34
CA ILE A 32 -0.02 13.02 -4.04
C ILE A 32 -0.30 11.91 -3.01
N TRP A 33 -1.56 11.50 -2.92
CA TRP A 33 -1.99 10.42 -2.05
C TRP A 33 -2.00 9.10 -2.81
N MET A 34 -1.43 8.08 -2.19
CA MET A 34 -1.50 6.69 -2.64
C MET A 34 -2.03 5.84 -1.49
N SER A 35 -3.04 5.02 -1.76
CA SER A 35 -3.66 4.12 -0.78
C SER A 35 -3.18 2.70 -0.96
N THR A 36 -2.78 2.05 0.14
CA THR A 36 -2.37 0.63 0.18
C THR A 36 -3.37 -0.28 0.89
N ASP A 37 -4.57 0.23 1.16
CA ASP A 37 -5.59 -0.44 1.98
C ASP A 37 -5.98 -1.82 1.43
N LEU A 38 -6.04 -1.97 0.10
CA LEU A 38 -6.44 -3.22 -0.57
C LEU A 38 -5.36 -4.30 -0.59
N ARG A 39 -4.09 -3.94 -0.35
CA ARG A 39 -2.95 -4.87 -0.33
C ARG A 39 -2.31 -4.93 1.05
N ASP A 40 -1.60 -3.88 1.46
CA ASP A 40 -0.90 -3.85 2.76
C ASP A 40 -1.88 -3.87 3.93
N GLY A 41 -2.95 -3.08 3.84
CA GLY A 41 -4.01 -3.08 4.85
C GLY A 41 -4.72 -4.44 4.95
N ASN A 42 -5.12 -5.00 3.80
CA ASN A 42 -5.78 -6.29 3.72
C ASN A 42 -4.94 -7.44 4.32
N GLN A 43 -3.63 -7.43 4.09
CA GLN A 43 -2.70 -8.45 4.60
C GLN A 43 -2.54 -8.41 6.14
N ALA A 44 -2.83 -7.27 6.76
CA ALA A 44 -2.76 -7.11 8.21
C ALA A 44 -4.05 -7.55 8.94
N LEU A 45 -5.13 -7.88 8.21
CA LEU A 45 -6.39 -8.30 8.82
C LEU A 45 -6.32 -9.75 9.31
N PHE A 46 -6.97 -10.02 10.46
CA PHE A 46 -7.18 -11.39 10.93
C PHE A 46 -8.06 -12.19 9.94
N GLU A 47 -9.12 -11.56 9.45
CA GLU A 47 -9.96 -12.07 8.36
C GLU A 47 -9.77 -11.17 7.13
N PRO A 48 -9.06 -11.65 6.09
CA PRO A 48 -8.88 -10.90 4.85
C PRO A 48 -10.22 -10.54 4.19
N MET A 49 -10.21 -9.44 3.44
CA MET A 49 -11.34 -9.01 2.63
C MET A 49 -11.66 -10.05 1.55
N ASP A 50 -12.94 -10.40 1.45
CA ASP A 50 -13.49 -11.04 0.25
C ASP A 50 -13.58 -10.03 -0.92
N ALA A 51 -13.92 -10.52 -2.11
CA ALA A 51 -14.04 -9.69 -3.31
C ALA A 51 -15.05 -8.55 -3.16
N GLN A 52 -16.17 -8.78 -2.46
CA GLN A 52 -17.19 -7.75 -2.26
C GLN A 52 -16.69 -6.61 -1.37
N ARG A 53 -15.96 -6.95 -0.29
CA ARG A 53 -15.34 -5.98 0.61
C ARG A 53 -14.23 -5.20 -0.10
N LYS A 54 -13.39 -5.88 -0.90
CA LYS A 54 -12.37 -5.23 -1.74
C LYS A 54 -13.00 -4.24 -2.73
N MET A 55 -14.02 -4.66 -3.46
CA MET A 55 -14.72 -3.79 -4.42
C MET A 55 -15.37 -2.58 -3.73
N ARG A 56 -15.96 -2.78 -2.54
CA ARG A 56 -16.52 -1.68 -1.74
C ARG A 56 -15.45 -0.69 -1.32
N MET A 57 -14.30 -1.17 -0.85
CA MET A 57 -13.15 -0.33 -0.45
C MET A 57 -12.60 0.43 -1.66
N PHE A 58 -12.38 -0.23 -2.79
CA PHE A 58 -11.91 0.40 -4.03
C PHE A 58 -12.82 1.56 -4.48
N LYS A 59 -14.14 1.31 -4.54
CA LYS A 59 -15.14 2.33 -4.91
C LYS A 59 -15.17 3.50 -3.93
N MET A 60 -15.00 3.22 -2.63
CA MET A 60 -14.93 4.26 -1.60
C MET A 60 -13.68 5.14 -1.78
N LEU A 61 -12.51 4.55 -2.01
CA LEU A 61 -11.27 5.30 -2.26
C LEU A 61 -11.37 6.19 -3.50
N CYS A 62 -11.97 5.68 -4.57
CA CYS A 62 -12.27 6.47 -5.77
C CYS A 62 -13.21 7.64 -5.46
N ALA A 63 -14.29 7.39 -4.69
CA ALA A 63 -15.25 8.42 -4.30
C ALA A 63 -14.66 9.51 -3.38
N VAL A 64 -13.67 9.16 -2.55
CA VAL A 64 -12.90 10.12 -1.74
C VAL A 64 -11.97 10.97 -2.61
N GLY A 65 -11.56 10.47 -3.78
CA GLY A 65 -10.70 11.17 -4.73
C GLY A 65 -9.24 10.71 -4.72
N VAL A 66 -8.93 9.55 -4.16
CA VAL A 66 -7.59 8.95 -4.24
C VAL A 66 -7.31 8.51 -5.68
N LYS A 67 -6.15 8.89 -6.22
CA LYS A 67 -5.80 8.67 -7.63
C LYS A 67 -4.77 7.56 -7.85
N GLN A 68 -4.12 7.12 -6.79
CA GLN A 68 -3.14 6.03 -6.81
C GLN A 68 -3.55 4.98 -5.77
N ILE A 69 -3.81 3.75 -6.22
CA ILE A 69 -4.38 2.71 -5.34
C ILE A 69 -3.64 1.38 -5.59
N GLU A 70 -2.93 0.89 -4.57
CA GLU A 70 -2.33 -0.44 -4.59
C GLU A 70 -3.40 -1.50 -4.30
N VAL A 71 -3.77 -2.28 -5.33
CA VAL A 71 -4.95 -3.15 -5.31
C VAL A 71 -4.65 -4.61 -4.96
N ALA A 72 -3.40 -5.06 -5.14
CA ALA A 72 -3.08 -6.48 -5.11
C ALA A 72 -1.57 -6.80 -5.06
N PHE A 73 -1.25 -8.04 -4.66
CA PHE A 73 -0.01 -8.74 -4.98
C PHE A 73 -0.32 -9.96 -5.87
N PRO A 74 -0.57 -9.74 -7.18
CA PRO A 74 -1.22 -10.73 -8.04
C PRO A 74 -0.37 -11.96 -8.35
N SER A 75 0.96 -11.86 -8.36
CA SER A 75 1.83 -13.01 -8.63
C SER A 75 1.98 -13.97 -7.44
N ALA A 76 1.52 -13.58 -6.25
CA ALA A 76 1.58 -14.39 -5.03
C ALA A 76 0.21 -14.89 -4.53
N SER A 77 -0.90 -14.43 -5.12
CA SER A 77 -2.26 -14.74 -4.68
C SER A 77 -3.23 -14.78 -5.86
N GLN A 78 -3.87 -15.93 -6.07
CA GLN A 78 -4.87 -16.08 -7.14
C GLN A 78 -6.06 -15.14 -6.92
N THR A 79 -6.54 -15.00 -5.68
CA THR A 79 -7.64 -14.07 -5.36
C THR A 79 -7.29 -12.62 -5.68
N ASP A 80 -6.03 -12.23 -5.50
CA ASP A 80 -5.54 -10.90 -5.87
C ASP A 80 -5.45 -10.73 -7.38
N PHE A 81 -4.96 -11.75 -8.08
CA PHE A 81 -4.95 -11.79 -9.54
C PHE A 81 -6.37 -11.64 -10.10
N ASP A 82 -7.32 -12.43 -9.60
CA ASP A 82 -8.72 -12.43 -10.04
C ASP A 82 -9.38 -11.07 -9.79
N PHE A 83 -9.10 -10.44 -8.63
CA PHE A 83 -9.61 -9.09 -8.33
C PHE A 83 -9.05 -8.03 -9.29
N VAL A 84 -7.77 -8.12 -9.67
CA VAL A 84 -7.19 -7.22 -10.68
C VAL A 84 -7.87 -7.42 -12.04
N ARG A 85 -8.14 -8.68 -12.43
CA ARG A 85 -8.90 -8.97 -13.66
C ARG A 85 -10.30 -8.40 -13.59
N GLU A 86 -11.02 -8.57 -12.48
CA GLU A 86 -12.35 -8.02 -12.28
C GLU A 86 -12.37 -6.49 -12.43
N LEU A 87 -11.38 -5.78 -11.88
CA LEU A 87 -11.27 -4.33 -12.02
C LEU A 87 -11.08 -3.88 -13.47
N ILE A 88 -10.23 -4.58 -14.23
CA ILE A 88 -9.88 -4.24 -15.61
C ILE A 88 -11.00 -4.64 -16.58
N GLU A 89 -11.43 -5.89 -16.52
CA GLU A 89 -12.44 -6.45 -17.45
C GLU A 89 -13.83 -5.89 -17.17
N GLY A 90 -14.12 -5.53 -15.91
CA GLY A 90 -15.37 -4.91 -15.49
C GLY A 90 -15.42 -3.39 -15.68
N ASP A 91 -14.38 -2.79 -16.25
CA ASP A 91 -14.26 -1.33 -16.47
C ASP A 91 -14.54 -0.52 -15.19
N HIS A 92 -13.99 -0.98 -14.07
CA HIS A 92 -14.23 -0.37 -12.76
C HIS A 92 -13.25 0.75 -12.43
N ILE A 93 -12.14 0.86 -13.17
CA ILE A 93 -11.07 1.82 -12.90
C ILE A 93 -11.41 3.14 -13.62
N PRO A 94 -11.65 4.25 -12.89
CA PRO A 94 -11.88 5.54 -13.52
C PRO A 94 -10.67 6.03 -14.32
N ASP A 95 -10.90 6.82 -15.37
CA ASP A 95 -9.85 7.34 -16.28
C ASP A 95 -8.72 8.10 -15.57
N ASP A 96 -9.00 8.69 -14.41
CA ASP A 96 -8.04 9.49 -13.64
C ASP A 96 -7.41 8.72 -12.45
N VAL A 97 -7.63 7.42 -12.36
CA VAL A 97 -7.09 6.54 -11.31
C VAL A 97 -6.07 5.57 -11.90
N THR A 98 -4.91 5.51 -11.28
CA THR A 98 -3.87 4.51 -11.57
C THR A 98 -3.91 3.43 -10.50
N ILE A 99 -4.10 2.17 -10.91
CA ILE A 99 -3.91 1.02 -10.01
C ILE A 99 -2.43 0.63 -9.94
N GLU A 100 -2.01 0.16 -8.78
CA GLU A 100 -0.67 -0.34 -8.51
C GLU A 100 -0.75 -1.80 -8.06
N VAL A 101 0.27 -2.59 -8.46
CA VAL A 101 0.41 -3.98 -8.03
C VAL A 101 1.79 -4.20 -7.46
N LEU A 102 1.87 -4.95 -6.36
CA LEU A 102 3.15 -5.35 -5.77
C LEU A 102 3.67 -6.60 -6.48
N THR A 103 4.98 -6.67 -6.70
CA THR A 103 5.65 -7.94 -7.04
C THR A 103 7.04 -8.01 -6.41
N GLN A 104 7.51 -9.23 -6.16
CA GLN A 104 8.90 -9.47 -5.76
C GLN A 104 9.82 -9.40 -6.98
N ALA A 105 11.10 -9.09 -6.75
CA ALA A 105 12.11 -8.94 -7.81
C ALA A 105 12.61 -10.28 -8.39
N ARG A 106 11.71 -11.25 -8.61
CA ARG A 106 11.97 -12.49 -9.34
C ARG A 106 11.34 -12.42 -10.72
N GLU A 107 12.07 -12.81 -11.76
CA GLU A 107 11.61 -12.68 -13.15
C GLU A 107 10.28 -13.40 -13.40
N ASP A 108 10.10 -14.59 -12.85
CA ASP A 108 8.87 -15.39 -13.02
C ASP A 108 7.65 -14.78 -12.33
N LEU A 109 7.84 -13.90 -11.35
CA LEU A 109 6.78 -13.17 -10.66
C LEU A 109 6.48 -11.80 -11.30
N ILE A 110 7.37 -11.30 -12.15
CA ILE A 110 7.21 -10.03 -12.87
C ILE A 110 6.43 -10.24 -14.18
N ARG A 111 6.53 -11.42 -14.79
CA ARG A 111 5.93 -11.76 -16.09
C ARG A 111 4.46 -12.15 -15.99
#